data_AF-A0A1D7TGU9-F1
#
_entry.id   AF-A0A1D7TGU9-F1
#
_cell.length_a   1.000
_cell.length_b   1.000
_cell.length_c   1.000
_cell.angle_alpha   90.00
_cell.angle_beta   90.00
_cell.angle_gamma   90.00
#
_symmetry.space_group_name_H-M   'P 1'
#
loop_
_entity.id
_entity.type
_entity.pdbx_description
1 polymer ?
#
loop_
_entity_poly.entity_id
_entity_poly.type
_entity_poly.pdbx_seq_one_letter_code
_entity_poly.pdbx_strand_id
1 'polypeptide(L)'
;MTVNEAVLEMRYSGIPEEDIEEILEICKKKGLSPQNIDNELAARGLDKVFEFEYDASESWFESGASASAPKVPNKQGTEKEKK
;
A
#
# COMPACT_ATOMS: atom_id res chain seq x y z
N MET A 1 4.34 5.28 12.76
CA MET A 1 4.22 4.08 13.60
C MET A 1 5.08 4.26 14.84
N THR A 2 4.52 4.05 16.03
CA THR A 2 5.28 4.09 17.28
C THR A 2 5.78 2.70 17.70
N VAL A 3 6.79 2.66 18.59
CA VAL A 3 7.32 1.41 19.15
C VAL A 3 6.23 0.64 19.90
N ASN A 4 5.38 1.34 20.65
CA ASN A 4 4.31 0.68 21.40
C ASN A 4 3.28 0.00 20.50
N GLU A 5 2.93 0.61 19.36
CA GLU A 5 2.07 -0.02 18.35
C GLU A 5 2.75 -1.26 17.75
N ALA A 6 4.05 -1.17 17.44
CA ALA A 6 4.84 -2.31 16.94
C ALA A 6 4.77 -3.53 17.86
N VAL A 7 5.04 -3.30 19.15
CA VAL A 7 5.08 -4.34 20.18
C VAL A 7 3.70 -4.96 20.36
N LEU A 8 2.64 -4.15 20.37
CA LEU A 8 1.27 -4.63 20.54
C LEU A 8 0.88 -5.59 19.43
N GLU A 9 1.07 -5.19 18.18
CA GLU A 9 0.74 -5.99 17.00
C GLU A 9 1.55 -7.30 16.98
N MET A 10 2.87 -7.21 17.22
CA MET A 10 3.74 -8.40 17.24
C MET A 10 3.33 -9.38 18.34
N ARG A 11 2.95 -8.87 19.53
CA ARG A 11 2.42 -9.71 20.60
C ARG A 11 1.09 -10.36 20.23
N TYR A 12 0.20 -9.65 19.53
CA TYR A 12 -1.07 -10.22 19.06
C TYR A 12 -0.84 -11.36 18.06
N SER A 13 0.21 -11.26 17.23
CA SER A 13 0.61 -12.34 16.32
C SER A 13 1.27 -13.53 17.03
N GLY A 14 1.56 -13.41 18.33
CA GLY A 14 2.16 -14.48 19.14
C GLY A 14 3.69 -14.54 19.03
N ILE A 15 4.33 -13.45 18.61
CA ILE A 15 5.80 -13.36 18.57
C ILE A 15 6.31 -13.19 20.01
N PRO A 16 7.34 -13.96 20.41
CA PRO A 16 7.93 -13.82 21.74
C PRO A 16 8.63 -12.47 21.91
N GLU A 17 8.65 -11.98 23.15
CA GLU A 17 9.19 -10.64 23.48
C GLU A 17 10.67 -10.50 23.09
N GLU A 18 11.43 -11.60 23.18
CA GLU A 18 12.85 -11.66 22.78
C GLU A 18 13.05 -11.30 21.30
N ASP A 19 12.23 -11.87 20.40
CA ASP A 19 12.28 -11.54 18.97
C ASP A 19 11.80 -10.11 18.70
N ILE A 20 10.78 -9.65 19.42
CA ILE A 20 10.26 -8.27 19.31
C ILE A 20 11.37 -7.26 19.61
N GLU A 21 12.09 -7.44 20.71
CA GLU A 21 13.18 -6.54 21.11
C GLU A 21 14.31 -6.52 20.07
N GLU A 22 14.69 -7.68 19.55
CA GLU A 22 15.76 -7.80 18.56
C GLU A 22 15.39 -7.12 17.23
N ILE A 23 14.16 -7.34 16.75
CA ILE A 23 13.62 -6.72 15.54
C ILE A 23 13.52 -5.20 15.71
N LEU A 24 13.07 -4.74 16.87
CA LEU A 24 12.99 -3.31 17.17
C LEU A 24 14.36 -2.66 17.24
N GLU A 25 15.39 -3.33 17.74
CA GLU A 25 16.75 -2.80 17.73
C GLU A 25 17.27 -2.63 16.29
N ILE A 26 17.02 -3.62 15.43
CA ILE A 26 17.41 -3.56 14.01
C ILE A 26 16.64 -2.44 13.30
N CYS A 27 15.33 -2.36 13.53
CA CYS A 27 14.47 -1.32 12.96
C CYS A 27 14.78 0.07 13.51
N LYS A 28 15.29 0.22 14.74
CA LYS A 28 15.79 1.52 15.26
C LYS A 28 16.98 2.05 14.46
N LYS A 29 17.83 1.16 13.92
CA LYS A 29 19.00 1.53 13.11
C LYS A 29 18.63 1.81 11.65
N LYS A 30 17.70 1.04 11.07
CA LYS A 30 17.28 1.15 9.66
C LYS A 30 16.11 2.12 9.42
N GLY A 31 15.26 2.32 10.43
CA GLY A 31 14.00 3.05 10.34
C GLY A 31 12.83 2.18 10.80
N LEU A 32 12.03 2.71 11.74
CA LEU A 32 10.90 1.99 12.35
C LEU A 32 9.67 2.11 11.45
N SER A 33 9.59 1.22 10.48
CA SER A 33 8.50 1.15 9.49
C SER A 33 7.90 -0.25 9.47
N PRO A 34 6.60 -0.40 9.23
CA PRO A 34 5.91 -1.70 9.15
C PRO A 34 6.60 -2.66 8.17
N GLN A 35 7.00 -2.16 6.99
CA GLN A 35 7.72 -2.92 5.97
C GLN A 35 9.08 -3.46 6.47
N ASN A 36 9.82 -2.68 7.26
CA ASN A 36 11.11 -3.13 7.79
C ASN A 36 10.90 -4.20 8.85
N ILE A 37 9.89 -4.02 9.69
CA ILE A 37 9.48 -5.00 10.69
C ILE A 37 9.09 -6.33 10.03
N ASP A 38 8.22 -6.32 9.02
CA ASP A 38 7.83 -7.56 8.32
C ASP A 38 8.97 -8.23 7.58
N ASN A 39 9.90 -7.46 7.02
CA ASN A 39 11.09 -8.05 6.40
C ASN A 39 11.94 -8.79 7.43
N GLU A 40 12.15 -8.22 8.62
CA GLU A 40 12.90 -8.87 9.70
C GLU A 40 12.14 -10.08 10.26
N LEU A 41 10.80 -10.00 10.38
CA LEU A 41 9.96 -11.12 10.79
C LEU A 41 10.01 -12.27 9.78
N ALA A 42 9.83 -11.97 8.49
CA ALA A 42 9.89 -12.95 7.42
C ALA A 42 11.28 -13.58 7.30
N ALA A 43 12.35 -12.81 7.54
CA ALA A 43 13.72 -13.33 7.56
C ALA A 43 13.94 -14.36 8.69
N ARG A 44 13.20 -14.24 9.80
CA ARG A 44 13.20 -15.20 10.92
C ARG A 44 12.23 -16.37 10.71
N GLY A 45 11.44 -16.36 9.63
CA GLY A 45 10.39 -17.34 9.38
C GLY A 45 9.15 -17.14 10.25
N LEU A 46 8.95 -15.93 10.79
CA LEU A 46 7.75 -15.53 11.51
C LEU A 46 6.71 -14.98 10.54
N ASP A 47 5.44 -15.04 10.95
CA ASP A 47 4.34 -14.52 10.17
C ASP A 47 4.36 -12.98 10.14
N LYS A 48 3.94 -12.43 9.01
CA LYS A 48 3.93 -10.98 8.81
C LYS A 48 2.82 -10.37 9.65
N VAL A 49 3.17 -9.37 10.43
CA VAL A 49 2.25 -8.80 11.42
C VAL A 49 1.59 -7.55 10.86
N PHE A 50 2.33 -6.80 10.04
CA PHE A 50 1.79 -5.61 9.41
C PHE A 50 1.34 -5.98 8.00
N GLU A 51 0.11 -6.51 7.88
CA GLU A 51 -0.61 -6.44 6.60
C GLU A 51 -0.91 -4.98 6.31
N PHE A 52 0.09 -4.27 5.79
CA PHE A 52 -0.16 -3.05 5.06
C PHE A 52 -0.94 -3.49 3.82
N GLU A 53 -2.26 -3.34 3.86
CA GLU A 53 -3.03 -3.16 2.65
C GLU A 53 -2.27 -2.09 1.86
N TYR A 54 -1.56 -2.53 0.82
CA TYR A 54 -0.91 -1.66 -0.13
C TYR A 54 -1.96 -0.61 -0.47
N ASP A 55 -1.65 0.66 -0.24
CA ASP A 55 -2.57 1.75 -0.50
C ASP A 55 -2.90 1.71 -2.01
N ALA A 56 -3.94 0.96 -2.35
CA ALA A 56 -4.51 0.89 -3.68
C ALA A 56 -5.17 2.25 -4.02
N SER A 57 -5.07 3.24 -3.14
CA SER A 57 -5.38 4.63 -3.42
C SER A 57 -4.27 5.31 -4.26
N GLU A 58 -3.03 4.79 -4.32
CA GLU A 58 -2.08 5.26 -5.35
C GLU A 58 -2.43 4.73 -6.76
N SER A 59 -3.11 3.57 -6.85
CA SER A 59 -3.56 3.01 -8.13
C SER A 59 -4.82 3.70 -8.69
N TRP A 60 -5.55 4.49 -7.90
CA TRP A 60 -6.66 5.31 -8.42
C TRP A 60 -6.17 6.61 -9.07
N PHE A 61 -4.98 7.11 -8.68
CA PHE A 61 -4.44 8.34 -9.26
C PHE A 61 -3.57 8.10 -10.50
N GLU A 62 -2.93 6.93 -10.64
CA GLU A 62 -2.15 6.59 -11.85
C GLU A 62 -3.01 6.04 -13.01
N SER A 63 -4.33 5.90 -12.83
CA SER A 63 -5.29 5.74 -13.93
C SER A 63 -6.10 7.02 -14.21
N GLY A 64 -5.53 8.19 -13.93
CA GLY A 64 -6.03 9.49 -14.40
C GLY A 64 -5.45 9.94 -15.75
N ALA A 65 -4.49 9.21 -16.32
CA ALA A 65 -3.83 9.55 -17.59
C ALA A 65 -4.41 8.77 -18.78
N SER A 66 -5.73 8.83 -18.97
CA SER A 66 -6.34 8.80 -20.30
C SER A 66 -7.84 9.08 -20.20
N ALA A 67 -8.19 10.33 -19.92
CA ALA A 67 -9.30 10.92 -20.66
C ALA A 67 -8.86 11.04 -22.13
N SER A 68 -8.80 9.90 -22.83
CA SER A 68 -9.00 9.90 -24.27
C SER A 68 -10.42 10.39 -24.46
N ALA A 69 -10.56 11.72 -24.58
CA ALA A 69 -11.78 12.36 -24.99
C ALA A 69 -12.35 11.53 -26.14
N PRO A 70 -13.63 11.09 -26.10
CA PRO A 70 -14.25 10.55 -27.28
C PRO A 70 -14.15 11.67 -28.32
N LYS A 71 -13.29 11.47 -29.32
CA LYS A 71 -13.19 12.32 -30.50
C LYS A 71 -14.59 12.34 -31.08
N VAL A 72 -15.31 13.41 -30.80
CA VAL A 72 -16.55 13.78 -31.46
C VAL A 72 -16.23 13.73 -32.95
N PRO A 73 -16.80 12.81 -33.74
CA PRO A 73 -16.61 12.86 -35.17
C PRO A 73 -17.38 14.09 -35.67
N ASN A 74 -16.64 15.18 -35.85
CA ASN A 74 -17.08 16.29 -36.68
C ASN A 74 -17.29 15.76 -38.09
N LYS A 75 -18.54 15.40 -38.42
CA LYS A 75 -19.02 15.33 -39.79
C LYS A 75 -20.00 16.47 -40.00
N GLN A 76 -19.40 17.56 -40.47
CA GLN A 76 -20.01 18.52 -41.37
C GLN A 76 -20.87 17.83 -42.43
N GLY A 77 -22.06 18.40 -42.67
CA GLY A 77 -22.66 18.48 -44.00
C GLY A 77 -23.85 17.58 -44.28
N THR A 78 -24.90 18.24 -44.83
CA THR A 78 -26.04 17.70 -45.60
C THR A 78 -27.09 16.94 -44.77
N GLU A 79 -28.41 17.07 -44.93
CA GLU A 79 -29.29 17.72 -45.90
C GLU A 79 -30.76 17.54 -45.39
N LYS A 80 -31.63 18.52 -45.65
CA LYS A 80 -33.11 18.51 -45.80
C LYS A 80 -34.07 17.82 -44.80
N GLU A 81 -35.16 18.58 -44.61
CA GLU A 81 -36.59 18.21 -44.68
C GLU A 81 -37.42 17.88 -43.42
N LYS A 82 -38.48 18.70 -43.30
CA LYS A 82 -39.87 18.44 -42.85
C LYS A 82 -40.10 17.93 -41.42
N LYS A 83 -40.83 18.74 -40.64
CA LYS A 83 -42.30 18.81 -40.72
C LYS A 83 -42.81 20.07 -40.03
#